data_AF-A0AA38VCG9-F1
#
_entry.id   AF-A0AA38VCG9-F1
#
_cell.length_a   1.000
_cell.length_b   1.000
_cell.length_c   1.000
_cell.angle_alpha   90.00
_cell.angle_beta   90.00
_cell.angle_gamma   90.00
#
_symmetry.space_group_name_H-M   'P 1'
#
loop_
_entity.id
_entity.type
_entity.pdbx_description
1 polymer ?
#
loop_
_entity_poly.entity_id
_entity_poly.type
_entity_poly.pdbx_seq_one_letter_code
_entity_poly.pdbx_strand_id
1 'polypeptide(L)'
;MPTQHLIRTRLTVLFFTLLSLAVAGLNSAIAHFLLDLRDRVRSDSFQTLQNCVIATVLMATATTAFAIYGTVIAVHPRWVREHNVVWSKFTAAQITLGFCMIIVGACLASVVHGFDTPFETFGYYDSIPHYSLMYYGSVAQAAYGSFLGFLAITVVALLFAVDCYQTKRNWAEASARVEVAQV
;
A
#
# COMPACT_ATOMS: atom_id res chain seq x y z
N MET A 1 2.70 29.71 -10.27
CA MET A 1 3.24 28.69 -9.35
C MET A 1 3.44 27.37 -10.10
N PRO A 2 4.59 26.70 -9.94
CA PRO A 2 5.34 26.17 -11.07
C PRO A 2 4.84 24.79 -11.51
N THR A 3 4.74 24.62 -12.83
CA THR A 3 4.38 23.39 -13.54
C THR A 3 5.14 22.15 -13.06
N GLN A 4 6.37 22.30 -12.57
CA GLN A 4 7.18 21.22 -11.98
C GLN A 4 6.52 20.56 -10.76
N HIS A 5 5.90 21.31 -9.85
CA HIS A 5 5.24 20.73 -8.68
C HIS A 5 4.02 19.87 -9.07
N LEU A 6 3.32 20.27 -10.12
CA LEU A 6 2.16 19.56 -10.66
C LEU A 6 2.56 18.27 -11.40
N ILE A 7 3.65 18.30 -12.16
CA ILE A 7 4.21 17.12 -12.84
C ILE A 7 4.70 16.10 -11.81
N ARG A 8 5.43 16.55 -10.77
CA ARG A 8 5.95 15.68 -9.71
C ARG A 8 4.81 15.01 -8.93
N THR A 9 3.77 15.76 -8.54
CA THR A 9 2.60 15.17 -7.85
C THR A 9 1.86 14.17 -8.73
N ARG A 10 1.64 14.46 -10.02
CA ARG A 10 1.01 13.51 -10.95
C ARG A 10 1.79 12.22 -11.10
N LEU A 11 3.11 12.30 -11.24
CA LEU A 11 3.97 11.12 -11.35
C LEU A 11 3.92 10.26 -10.08
N THR A 12 3.95 10.90 -8.90
CA THR A 12 3.83 10.21 -7.62
C THR A 12 2.50 9.48 -7.51
N VAL A 13 1.37 10.13 -7.83
CA VAL A 13 0.06 9.49 -7.74
C VAL A 13 -0.08 8.35 -8.76
N LEU A 14 0.36 8.53 -10.00
CA LEU A 14 0.36 7.46 -11.02
C LEU A 14 1.20 6.25 -10.59
N PHE A 15 2.37 6.50 -10.00
CA PHE A 15 3.23 5.45 -9.46
C PHE A 15 2.48 4.67 -8.37
N PHE A 16 1.88 5.36 -7.38
CA PHE A 16 1.08 4.71 -6.35
C PHE A 16 -0.12 3.94 -6.90
N THR A 17 -0.80 4.46 -7.92
CA THR A 17 -1.92 3.78 -8.59
C THR A 17 -1.48 2.48 -9.25
N LEU A 18 -0.44 2.51 -10.08
CA LEU A 18 0.08 1.32 -10.76
C LEU A 18 0.57 0.28 -9.75
N LEU A 19 1.19 0.76 -8.68
CA LEU A 19 1.68 -0.06 -7.59
C LEU A 19 0.54 -0.75 -6.83
N SER A 20 -0.52 -0.01 -6.47
CA SER A 20 -1.73 -0.57 -5.88
C SER A 20 -2.44 -1.58 -6.79
N LEU A 21 -2.44 -1.34 -8.11
CA LEU A 21 -3.01 -2.25 -9.10
C LEU A 21 -2.23 -3.56 -9.20
N ALA A 22 -0.89 -3.50 -9.21
CA ALA A 22 -0.04 -4.68 -9.21
C ALA A 22 -0.32 -5.56 -7.97
N VAL A 23 -0.55 -4.93 -6.81
CA VAL A 23 -0.84 -5.67 -5.57
C VAL A 23 -2.26 -6.21 -5.52
N ALA A 24 -3.24 -5.51 -6.09
CA ALA A 24 -4.56 -6.09 -6.31
C ALA A 24 -4.47 -7.37 -7.16
N GLY A 25 -3.66 -7.36 -8.22
CA GLY A 25 -3.37 -8.54 -9.05
C GLY A 25 -2.71 -9.66 -8.26
N LEU A 26 -1.69 -9.34 -7.46
CA LEU A 26 -1.01 -10.31 -6.59
C LEU A 26 -1.97 -10.96 -5.58
N ASN A 27 -2.76 -10.15 -4.87
CA ASN A 27 -3.74 -10.63 -3.90
C ASN A 27 -4.83 -11.48 -4.57
N SER A 28 -5.26 -11.11 -5.78
CA SER A 28 -6.21 -11.91 -6.56
C SER A 28 -5.63 -13.27 -6.96
N ALA A 29 -4.36 -13.31 -7.38
CA ALA A 29 -3.69 -14.56 -7.72
C ALA A 29 -3.56 -15.46 -6.48
N ILE A 30 -3.09 -14.91 -5.36
CA ILE A 30 -2.99 -15.63 -4.08
C ILE A 30 -4.36 -16.17 -3.64
N ALA A 31 -5.42 -15.37 -3.75
CA ALA A 31 -6.79 -15.81 -3.43
C ALA A 31 -7.26 -16.96 -4.33
N HIS A 32 -6.93 -16.93 -5.63
CA HIS A 32 -7.27 -18.02 -6.55
C HIS A 32 -6.54 -19.32 -6.18
N PHE A 33 -5.24 -19.25 -5.86
CA PHE A 33 -4.49 -20.43 -5.40
C PHE A 33 -5.00 -20.97 -4.07
N LEU A 34 -5.37 -20.08 -3.15
CA LEU A 34 -6.00 -20.46 -1.89
C LEU A 34 -7.34 -21.19 -2.09
N LEU A 35 -8.13 -20.80 -3.08
CA LEU A 35 -9.38 -21.49 -3.42
C LEU A 35 -9.13 -22.88 -4.02
N ASP A 36 -8.16 -23.01 -4.92
CA ASP A 36 -7.78 -24.33 -5.47
C ASP A 36 -7.28 -25.27 -4.35
N LEU A 37 -6.49 -24.75 -3.42
CA LEU A 37 -6.04 -25.51 -2.24
C LEU A 37 -7.17 -25.86 -1.29
N ARG A 38 -8.13 -24.95 -1.11
CA ARG A 38 -9.33 -25.19 -0.30
C ARG A 38 -10.14 -26.37 -0.84
N ASP A 39 -10.28 -26.48 -2.16
CA ASP A 39 -11.02 -27.58 -2.78
C ASP A 39 -10.29 -28.92 -2.65
N ARG A 40 -8.96 -28.91 -2.47
CA ARG A 40 -8.12 -30.10 -2.31
C ARG A 40 -7.95 -30.55 -0.85
N VAL A 41 -7.97 -29.64 0.12
CA VAL A 41 -7.72 -29.97 1.54
C VAL A 41 -9.03 -30.00 2.34
N ARG A 42 -9.45 -31.21 2.73
CA ARG A 42 -10.68 -31.47 3.51
C ARG A 42 -10.36 -31.78 4.98
N SER A 43 -9.72 -30.85 5.72
CA SER A 43 -9.39 -31.02 7.15
C SER A 43 -9.71 -29.79 8.01
N ASP A 44 -9.63 -29.90 9.34
CA ASP A 44 -9.90 -28.85 10.34
C ASP A 44 -9.13 -27.53 10.13
N SER A 45 -8.04 -27.59 9.37
CA SER A 45 -7.29 -26.45 8.86
C SER A 45 -8.09 -25.52 7.90
N PHE A 46 -9.27 -25.96 7.47
CA PHE A 46 -10.18 -25.27 6.56
C PHE A 46 -10.63 -23.90 7.06
N GLN A 47 -10.90 -23.76 8.36
CA GLN A 47 -11.42 -22.51 8.91
C GLN A 47 -10.36 -21.40 8.92
N THR A 48 -9.10 -21.76 9.22
CA THR A 48 -7.95 -20.85 9.15
C THR A 48 -7.66 -20.43 7.72
N LEU A 49 -7.73 -21.38 6.77
CA LEU A 49 -7.54 -21.10 5.34
C LEU A 49 -8.64 -20.18 4.80
N GLN A 50 -9.90 -20.43 5.17
CA GLN A 50 -11.05 -19.62 4.77
C GLN A 50 -10.95 -18.18 5.27
N ASN A 51 -10.54 -17.98 6.53
CA ASN A 51 -10.30 -16.64 7.07
C ASN A 51 -9.18 -15.91 6.31
N CYS A 52 -8.12 -16.63 5.92
CA CYS A 52 -7.04 -16.09 5.09
C CYS A 52 -7.52 -15.70 3.67
N VAL A 53 -8.35 -16.52 3.04
CA VAL A 53 -8.93 -16.21 1.71
C VAL A 53 -9.77 -14.94 1.80
N ILE A 54 -10.67 -14.85 2.77
CA ILE A 54 -11.54 -13.70 2.98
C ILE A 54 -10.69 -12.44 3.22
N ALA A 55 -9.66 -12.53 4.07
CA ALA A 55 -8.75 -11.41 4.33
C ALA A 55 -8.02 -10.96 3.05
N THR A 56 -7.52 -11.90 2.25
CA THR A 56 -6.78 -11.59 1.01
C THR A 56 -7.68 -10.96 -0.04
N VAL A 57 -8.92 -11.45 -0.19
CA VAL A 57 -9.92 -10.88 -1.11
C VAL A 57 -10.36 -9.48 -0.66
N LEU A 58 -10.57 -9.27 0.65
CA LEU A 58 -10.84 -7.95 1.20
C LEU A 58 -9.67 -6.98 0.92
N MET A 59 -8.42 -7.45 1.06
CA MET A 59 -7.24 -6.65 0.73
C MET A 59 -7.10 -6.35 -0.76
N ALA A 60 -7.41 -7.31 -1.65
CA ALA A 60 -7.47 -7.09 -3.09
C ALA A 60 -8.52 -6.03 -3.47
N THR A 61 -9.69 -6.11 -2.84
CA THR A 61 -10.79 -5.16 -3.08
C THR A 61 -10.42 -3.77 -2.56
N ALA A 62 -9.88 -3.69 -1.34
CA ALA A 62 -9.44 -2.43 -0.75
C ALA A 62 -8.34 -1.78 -1.61
N THR A 63 -7.30 -2.52 -1.99
CA THR A 63 -6.23 -2.01 -2.86
C THR A 63 -6.71 -1.50 -4.20
N THR A 64 -7.66 -2.21 -4.82
CA THR A 64 -8.29 -1.78 -6.07
C THR A 64 -9.06 -0.48 -5.88
N ALA A 65 -9.84 -0.36 -4.80
CA ALA A 65 -10.57 0.87 -4.49
C ALA A 65 -9.59 2.05 -4.28
N PHE A 66 -8.48 1.83 -3.58
CA PHE A 66 -7.43 2.84 -3.42
C PHE A 66 -6.74 3.20 -4.75
N ALA A 67 -6.50 2.23 -5.64
CA ALA A 67 -5.95 2.49 -6.96
C ALA A 67 -6.89 3.37 -7.79
N ILE A 68 -8.20 3.05 -7.80
CA ILE A 68 -9.23 3.83 -8.50
C ILE A 68 -9.28 5.25 -7.92
N TYR A 69 -9.34 5.37 -6.59
CA TYR A 69 -9.39 6.67 -5.92
C TYR A 69 -8.15 7.51 -6.21
N GLY A 70 -6.94 6.93 -6.14
CA GLY A 70 -5.70 7.57 -6.54
C GLY A 70 -5.71 8.02 -8.01
N THR A 71 -6.24 7.20 -8.91
CA THR A 71 -6.41 7.56 -10.34
C THR A 71 -7.27 8.80 -10.50
N VAL A 72 -8.42 8.86 -9.83
CA VAL A 72 -9.34 10.01 -9.87
C VAL A 72 -8.65 11.28 -9.39
N ILE A 73 -7.88 11.18 -8.30
CA ILE A 73 -7.07 12.27 -7.76
C ILE A 73 -5.99 12.72 -8.76
N ALA A 74 -5.32 11.79 -9.45
CA ALA A 74 -4.31 12.11 -10.46
C ALA A 74 -4.89 12.90 -11.64
N VAL A 75 -6.09 12.53 -12.09
CA VAL A 75 -6.79 13.16 -13.22
C VAL A 75 -7.30 14.56 -12.86
N HIS A 76 -7.75 14.77 -11.61
CA HIS A 76 -8.30 16.05 -11.15
C HIS A 76 -7.41 16.79 -10.14
N PRO A 77 -6.29 17.41 -10.58
CA PRO A 77 -5.35 18.08 -9.68
C PRO A 77 -5.91 19.34 -9.00
N ARG A 78 -7.05 19.87 -9.46
CA ARG A 78 -7.74 20.99 -8.80
C ARG A 78 -8.27 20.59 -7.41
N TRP A 79 -8.78 19.36 -7.28
CA TRP A 79 -9.27 18.82 -6.01
C TRP A 79 -8.16 18.66 -4.98
N VAL A 80 -6.97 18.27 -5.46
CA VAL A 80 -5.74 18.18 -4.66
C VAL A 80 -5.27 19.55 -4.17
N ARG A 81 -5.36 20.57 -5.04
CA ARG A 81 -4.81 21.90 -4.76
C ARG A 81 -5.69 22.71 -3.79
N GLU A 82 -7.00 22.57 -3.87
CA GLU A 82 -7.95 23.36 -3.09
C GLU A 82 -8.21 22.79 -1.68
N HIS A 83 -7.98 21.50 -1.46
CA HIS A 83 -8.29 20.84 -0.19
C HIS A 83 -7.10 20.06 0.37
N ASN A 84 -6.29 20.73 1.20
CA ASN A 84 -5.18 20.13 1.95
C ASN A 84 -5.61 18.91 2.81
N VAL A 85 -6.87 18.91 3.27
CA VAL A 85 -7.46 17.83 4.07
C VAL A 85 -7.63 16.51 3.28
N VAL A 86 -7.75 16.57 1.96
CA VAL A 86 -7.90 15.35 1.14
C VAL A 86 -6.59 14.58 1.08
N TRP A 87 -5.44 15.27 1.00
CA TRP A 87 -4.12 14.65 1.01
C TRP A 87 -3.79 13.96 2.32
N SER A 88 -4.10 14.60 3.45
CA SER A 88 -3.85 14.01 4.77
C SER A 88 -4.70 12.76 4.98
N LYS A 89 -5.98 12.78 4.60
CA LYS A 89 -6.88 11.62 4.67
C LYS A 89 -6.44 10.48 3.75
N PHE A 90 -6.07 10.79 2.51
CA PHE A 90 -5.57 9.78 1.56
C PHE A 90 -4.29 9.13 2.07
N THR A 91 -3.33 9.93 2.56
CA THR A 91 -2.06 9.41 3.07
C THR A 91 -2.24 8.59 4.34
N ALA A 92 -3.08 9.02 5.27
CA ALA A 92 -3.41 8.26 6.48
C ALA A 92 -4.05 6.91 6.12
N ALA A 93 -4.98 6.91 5.16
CA ALA A 93 -5.65 5.72 4.70
C ALA A 93 -4.68 4.75 3.97
N GLN A 94 -3.71 5.28 3.22
CA GLN A 94 -2.62 4.52 2.59
C GLN A 94 -1.71 3.86 3.63
N ILE A 95 -1.39 4.56 4.73
CA ILE A 95 -0.61 4.01 5.87
C ILE A 95 -1.37 2.86 6.52
N THR A 96 -2.66 3.07 6.84
CA THR A 96 -3.51 2.01 7.42
C THR A 96 -3.56 0.78 6.51
N LEU A 97 -3.73 0.98 5.20
CA LEU A 97 -3.71 -0.12 4.22
C LEU A 97 -2.38 -0.87 4.23
N GLY A 98 -1.25 -0.16 4.28
CA GLY A 98 0.08 -0.75 4.39
C GLY A 98 0.24 -1.64 5.64
N PHE A 99 -0.25 -1.19 6.79
CA PHE A 99 -0.27 -2.00 8.02
C PHE A 99 -1.13 -3.25 7.88
N CYS A 100 -2.34 -3.11 7.32
CA CYS A 100 -3.20 -4.27 7.06
C CYS A 100 -2.52 -5.28 6.13
N MET A 101 -1.77 -4.83 5.11
CA MET A 101 -1.00 -5.73 4.24
C MET A 101 0.10 -6.48 4.96
N ILE A 102 0.83 -5.82 5.86
CA ILE A 102 1.88 -6.46 6.65
C ILE A 102 1.28 -7.57 7.52
N ILE A 103 0.18 -7.26 8.23
CA ILE A 103 -0.49 -8.22 9.11
C ILE A 103 -1.03 -9.40 8.29
N VAL A 104 -1.78 -9.13 7.21
CA VAL A 104 -2.37 -10.19 6.38
C VAL A 104 -1.28 -11.02 5.71
N GLY A 105 -0.25 -10.39 5.14
CA GLY A 105 0.87 -11.10 4.52
C GLY A 105 1.67 -11.96 5.51
N ALA A 106 1.92 -11.45 6.72
CA ALA A 106 2.60 -12.21 7.77
C ALA A 106 1.74 -13.38 8.28
N CYS A 107 0.43 -13.17 8.49
CA CYS A 107 -0.50 -14.24 8.82
C CYS A 107 -0.52 -15.31 7.72
N LEU A 108 -0.57 -14.91 6.45
CA LEU A 108 -0.59 -15.84 5.32
C LEU A 108 0.71 -16.64 5.25
N ALA A 109 1.87 -16.00 5.42
CA ALA A 109 3.17 -16.65 5.45
C ALA A 109 3.25 -17.68 6.60
N SER A 110 2.69 -17.34 7.76
CA SER A 110 2.68 -18.22 8.94
C SER A 110 1.77 -19.43 8.73
N VAL A 111 0.60 -19.21 8.12
CA VAL A 111 -0.35 -20.27 7.77
C VAL A 111 0.25 -21.21 6.73
N VAL A 112 0.86 -20.67 5.66
CA VAL A 112 1.53 -21.46 4.62
C VAL A 112 2.69 -22.28 5.19
N HIS A 113 3.50 -21.68 6.07
CA HIS A 113 4.61 -22.37 6.71
C HIS A 113 4.12 -23.50 7.63
N GLY A 114 2.95 -23.37 8.27
CA GLY A 114 2.32 -24.44 9.03
C GLY A 114 1.87 -25.65 8.19
N PHE A 115 1.81 -25.51 6.86
CA PHE A 115 1.45 -26.55 5.93
C PHE A 115 2.64 -27.11 5.13
N ASP A 116 3.90 -26.83 5.52
CA ASP A 116 5.10 -27.28 4.79
C ASP A 116 5.07 -28.79 4.47
N THR A 117 4.63 -29.60 5.44
CA THR A 117 4.54 -31.08 5.34
C THR A 117 3.47 -31.60 4.36
N PRO A 118 2.20 -31.13 4.37
CA PRO A 118 1.24 -31.52 3.33
C PRO A 118 1.60 -30.93 1.95
N PHE A 119 2.19 -29.74 1.87
CA PHE A 119 2.56 -29.12 0.59
C PHE A 119 3.69 -29.82 -0.16
N GLU A 120 4.71 -30.35 0.52
CA GLU A 120 5.74 -31.21 -0.09
C GLU A 120 5.10 -32.41 -0.81
N THR A 121 4.02 -32.94 -0.23
CA THR A 121 3.31 -34.11 -0.77
C THR A 121 2.45 -33.74 -1.99
N PHE A 122 1.83 -32.54 -1.99
CA PHE A 122 1.03 -32.07 -3.13
C PHE A 122 1.89 -31.55 -4.30
N GLY A 123 3.05 -30.97 -4.02
CA GLY A 123 3.94 -30.38 -5.03
C GLY A 123 4.86 -31.36 -5.75
N TYR A 124 4.98 -32.60 -5.29
CA TYR A 124 5.93 -33.58 -5.86
C TYR A 124 5.59 -33.99 -7.31
N TYR A 125 4.31 -33.96 -7.70
CA TYR A 125 3.85 -34.32 -9.05
C TYR A 125 3.27 -33.16 -9.86
N ASP A 126 3.07 -31.98 -9.25
CA ASP A 126 2.48 -30.83 -9.92
C ASP A 126 3.55 -29.97 -10.59
N SER A 127 3.34 -29.59 -11.85
CA SER A 127 4.30 -28.81 -12.65
C SER A 127 4.55 -27.38 -12.12
N ILE A 128 3.70 -26.90 -11.22
CA ILE A 128 3.75 -25.55 -10.64
C ILE A 128 3.97 -25.68 -9.13
N PRO A 129 5.05 -25.13 -8.55
CA PRO A 129 5.31 -25.18 -7.11
C PRO A 129 4.39 -24.21 -6.35
N HIS A 130 3.17 -24.68 -6.05
CA HIS A 130 2.11 -23.89 -5.40
C HIS A 130 2.54 -23.34 -4.02
N TYR A 131 3.29 -24.13 -3.25
CA TYR A 131 3.83 -23.72 -1.96
C TYR A 131 4.77 -22.52 -2.08
N SER A 132 5.77 -22.60 -2.94
CA SER A 132 6.73 -21.51 -3.15
C SER A 132 6.03 -20.26 -3.65
N LEU A 133 5.05 -20.39 -4.55
CA LEU A 133 4.30 -19.26 -5.07
C LEU A 133 3.47 -18.55 -3.98
N MET A 134 2.77 -19.30 -3.13
CA MET A 134 2.00 -18.73 -2.02
C MET A 134 2.90 -18.14 -0.93
N TYR A 135 3.96 -18.85 -0.53
CA TYR A 135 4.89 -18.40 0.48
C TYR A 135 5.60 -17.12 0.02
N TYR A 136 6.27 -17.12 -1.13
CA TYR A 136 6.95 -15.93 -1.65
C TYR A 136 5.97 -14.82 -2.04
N GLY A 137 4.76 -15.16 -2.50
CA GLY A 137 3.70 -14.19 -2.75
C GLY A 137 3.26 -13.45 -1.48
N SER A 138 3.10 -14.18 -0.37
CA SER A 138 2.75 -13.59 0.93
C SER A 138 3.86 -12.75 1.53
N VAL A 139 5.12 -13.21 1.42
CA VAL A 139 6.31 -12.45 1.82
C VAL A 139 6.45 -11.18 0.97
N ALA A 140 6.22 -11.27 -0.34
CA ALA A 140 6.21 -10.11 -1.23
C ALA A 140 5.09 -9.12 -0.86
N GLN A 141 3.90 -9.59 -0.51
CA GLN A 141 2.80 -8.76 -0.02
C GLN A 141 3.15 -8.04 1.29
N ALA A 142 3.81 -8.72 2.24
CA ALA A 142 4.24 -8.12 3.50
C ALA A 142 5.38 -7.09 3.30
N ALA A 143 6.39 -7.44 2.50
CA ALA A 143 7.47 -6.54 2.12
C ALA A 143 6.95 -5.29 1.40
N TYR A 144 5.95 -5.49 0.54
CA TYR A 144 5.26 -4.41 -0.14
C TYR A 144 4.51 -3.48 0.83
N GLY A 145 3.71 -4.05 1.76
CA GLY A 145 3.03 -3.27 2.79
C GLY A 145 4.00 -2.42 3.61
N SER A 146 5.18 -2.99 3.92
CA SER A 146 6.28 -2.28 4.59
C SER A 146 6.83 -1.13 3.75
N PHE A 147 7.15 -1.37 2.48
CA PHE A 147 7.63 -0.34 1.56
C PHE A 147 6.62 0.81 1.43
N LEU A 148 5.33 0.48 1.28
CA LEU A 148 4.26 1.46 1.16
C LEU A 148 4.12 2.31 2.44
N GLY A 149 4.22 1.69 3.61
CA GLY A 149 4.22 2.36 4.90
C GLY A 149 5.41 3.32 5.06
N PHE A 150 6.63 2.83 4.79
CA PHE A 150 7.82 3.68 4.85
C PHE A 150 7.76 4.86 3.89
N LEU A 151 7.37 4.61 2.63
CA LEU A 151 7.26 5.64 1.62
C LEU A 151 6.23 6.70 2.02
N ALA A 152 5.07 6.29 2.52
CA ALA A 152 4.04 7.22 3.00
C ALA A 152 4.54 8.06 4.18
N ILE A 153 5.21 7.45 5.16
CA ILE A 153 5.82 8.17 6.30
C ILE A 153 6.86 9.17 5.80
N THR A 154 7.75 8.77 4.88
CA THR A 154 8.77 9.66 4.31
C THR A 154 8.15 10.85 3.59
N VAL A 155 7.07 10.64 2.83
CA VAL A 155 6.34 11.73 2.15
C VAL A 155 5.73 12.70 3.18
N VAL A 156 5.09 12.19 4.24
CA VAL A 156 4.54 13.04 5.31
C VAL A 156 5.64 13.85 6.01
N ALA A 157 6.77 13.20 6.36
CA ALA A 157 7.89 13.86 7.01
C ALA A 157 8.50 14.97 6.14
N LEU A 158 8.63 14.72 4.83
CA LEU A 158 9.09 15.72 3.86
C LEU A 158 8.13 16.91 3.76
N LEU A 159 6.83 16.65 3.67
CA LEU A 159 5.83 17.72 3.62
C LEU A 159 5.85 18.58 4.88
N PHE A 160 5.96 17.94 6.06
CA PHE A 160 6.08 18.64 7.33
C PHE A 160 7.36 19.48 7.43
N ALA A 161 8.50 18.94 6.97
CA ALA A 161 9.76 19.66 6.94
C ALA A 161 9.70 20.89 6.01
N VAL A 162 9.05 20.76 4.84
CA VAL A 162 8.83 21.88 3.90
C VAL A 162 7.94 22.96 4.53
N ASP A 163 6.87 22.57 5.21
CA ASP A 163 5.96 23.51 5.87
C ASP A 163 6.64 24.27 7.02
N CYS A 164 7.43 23.56 7.82
CA CYS A 164 8.26 24.16 8.87
C CYS A 164 9.30 25.13 8.28
N TYR A 165 9.93 24.76 7.17
CA TYR A 165 10.90 25.60 6.46
C TYR A 165 10.24 26.89 5.91
N GLN A 166 9.08 26.77 5.26
CA GLN A 166 8.36 27.95 4.75
C GLN A 166 7.90 28.86 5.86
N THR A 167 7.40 28.30 6.97
CA THR A 167 6.98 29.06 8.14
C THR A 167 8.16 29.86 8.68
N LYS A 168 9.31 29.23 8.93
CA LYS A 168 10.52 29.93 9.40
C LYS A 168 10.99 31.02 8.43
N ARG A 169 10.95 30.77 7.13
CA ARG A 169 11.32 31.74 6.11
C ARG A 169 10.40 32.97 6.14
N ASN A 170 9.09 32.77 6.23
CA ASN A 170 8.11 33.86 6.29
C ASN A 170 8.31 34.73 7.54
N TRP A 171 8.63 34.12 8.69
CA TRP A 171 8.97 34.86 9.90
C TRP A 171 10.23 35.72 9.73
N ALA A 172 11.27 35.18 9.11
CA ALA A 172 12.51 35.92 8.85
C ALA A 172 12.32 37.08 7.87
N GLU A 173 11.50 36.90 6.83
CA GLU A 173 11.15 37.96 5.90
C GLU A 173 10.25 39.04 6.55
N ALA A 174 9.38 38.65 7.48
CA ALA A 174 8.53 39.59 8.23
C ALA A 174 9.35 40.45 9.21
N SER A 175 10.29 39.86 9.95
CA SER A 175 11.16 40.61 10.86
C SER A 175 12.06 41.61 10.10
N ALA A 176 12.59 41.22 8.95
CA ALA A 176 13.40 42.11 8.12
C ALA A 176 12.61 43.32 7.58
N ARG A 177 11.31 43.15 7.26
CA ARG A 177 10.46 44.26 6.83
C ARG A 177 10.14 45.25 7.96
N VAL A 178 10.05 44.77 9.20
CA VAL A 178 9.80 45.63 10.37
C VAL A 178 11.02 46.51 10.67
N GLU A 179 12.22 45.95 10.60
CA GLU A 179 13.46 46.72 10.82
C GLU A 179 13.66 47.82 9.77
N VAL A 180 13.37 47.54 8.50
CA VAL A 180 13.49 48.53 7.41
C VAL A 180 12.45 49.64 7.50
N ALA A 181 11.30 49.41 8.14
CA ALA A 181 10.25 50.42 8.31
C ALA A 181 10.47 51.37 9.51
N GLN A 182 11.44 51.07 10.39
CA GLN A 182 11.80 51.89 11.55
C GLN A 182 12.97 52.84 11.29
N VAL A 183 13.59 52.77 10.12
CA VAL A 183 14.67 53.66 9.64
C VAL A 183 14.10 54.68 8.66
#